data_AF-A0A9N9CUV5-F1
#
_entry.id   AF-A0A9N9CUV5-F1
#
_cell.length_a   1.000
_cell.length_b   1.000
_cell.length_c   1.000
_cell.angle_alpha   90.00
_cell.angle_beta   90.00
_cell.angle_gamma   90.00
#
_symmetry.space_group_name_H-M   'P 1'
#
loop_
_entity.id
_entity.type
_entity.pdbx_description
1 polymer ?
#
loop_
_entity_poly.entity_id
_entity_poly.type
_entity_poly.pdbx_seq_one_letter_code
_entity_poly.pdbx_strand_id
1 'polypeptide(L)'
;MAVLYSLDGLEIRIKENSDFLDSVISLIPPKHYFKNEPDVQSDNAEDRAQTYQPNKRRRLAKQVLKEQKKRAKKLKLHQETLWIALRKFAELPVLPPTAASSNNLELGSEKADYDKNNNSENSKQGVEKVLFSKFEFGEQKKKKKSKKDDKKLVEELETRKKEIGKLKQEDPKKTESWKKVLQKARGEKIKDDPKLLKKSIQRTQKNKKKSEKAWKERIKKVEKSKLDIQKRRAENIQARLEARHKKKAKFF
;
A
#
# COMPACT_ATOMS: atom_id res chain seq x y z
N MET A 1 51.77 -26.94 45.10
CA MET A 1 52.20 -27.62 43.87
C MET A 1 52.15 -26.62 42.73
N ALA A 2 53.23 -25.86 42.52
CA ALA A 2 53.31 -24.94 41.38
C ALA A 2 53.65 -25.77 40.14
N VAL A 3 52.73 -25.86 39.18
CA VAL A 3 52.97 -26.56 37.92
C VAL A 3 53.90 -25.68 37.08
N LEU A 4 55.18 -26.07 37.03
CA LEU A 4 56.16 -25.44 36.14
C LEU A 4 55.84 -25.88 34.71
N TYR A 5 55.30 -24.96 33.90
CA TYR A 5 55.04 -25.20 32.49
C TYR A 5 56.36 -25.14 31.71
N SER A 6 56.95 -26.30 31.42
CA SER A 6 58.08 -26.45 30.49
C SER A 6 57.71 -25.98 29.08
N LEU A 7 58.64 -25.39 28.33
CA LEU A 7 58.43 -25.05 26.91
C LEU A 7 58.31 -26.31 26.03
N ASP A 8 58.93 -27.40 26.46
CA ASP A 8 58.76 -28.71 25.83
C ASP A 8 57.31 -29.20 26.01
N GLY A 9 56.67 -29.53 24.88
CA GLY A 9 55.28 -29.99 24.85
C GLY A 9 54.22 -28.87 24.85
N LEU A 10 54.61 -27.59 24.71
CA LEU A 10 53.66 -26.50 24.54
C LEU A 10 52.75 -26.71 23.33
N GLU A 11 53.32 -27.17 22.22
CA GLU A 11 52.55 -27.42 20.99
C GLU A 11 51.51 -28.53 21.17
N ILE A 12 51.86 -29.59 21.91
CA ILE A 12 50.95 -30.69 22.23
C ILE A 12 49.79 -30.17 23.10
N ARG A 13 50.09 -29.38 24.13
CA ARG A 13 49.05 -28.80 25.00
C ARG A 13 48.16 -27.78 24.27
N ILE A 14 48.71 -27.01 23.33
CA ILE A 14 47.91 -26.11 22.48
C ILE A 14 46.96 -26.93 21.59
N LYS A 15 47.45 -28.03 21.02
CA LYS A 15 46.63 -28.96 20.22
C LYS A 15 45.55 -29.61 21.07
N GLU A 16 45.89 -30.17 22.23
CA GLU A 16 44.93 -30.75 23.18
C GLU A 16 43.87 -29.74 23.63
N ASN A 17 44.27 -28.50 23.90
CA ASN A 17 43.32 -27.43 24.24
C ASN A 17 42.44 -27.04 23.05
N SER A 18 42.97 -27.03 21.83
CA SER A 18 42.19 -26.79 20.60
C SER A 18 41.15 -27.89 20.39
N ASP A 19 41.58 -29.15 20.48
CA ASP A 19 40.73 -30.31 20.29
C ASP A 19 39.62 -30.36 21.36
N PHE A 20 39.95 -30.02 22.61
CA PHE A 20 38.97 -29.89 23.67
C PHE A 20 37.93 -28.81 23.37
N LEU A 21 38.36 -27.62 22.92
CA LEU A 21 37.44 -26.54 22.55
C LEU A 21 36.54 -26.93 21.38
N ASP A 22 37.08 -27.60 20.35
CA ASP A 22 36.31 -28.07 19.22
C ASP A 22 35.29 -29.15 19.62
N SER A 23 35.64 -30.02 20.58
CA SER A 23 34.70 -31.00 21.15
C SER A 23 33.52 -30.32 21.87
N VAL A 24 33.80 -29.30 22.69
CA VAL A 24 32.78 -28.51 23.39
C VAL A 24 31.94 -27.72 22.38
N ILE A 25 32.58 -27.22 21.33
CA ILE A 25 31.90 -26.48 20.28
C ILE A 25 30.93 -27.43 19.55
N SER A 26 31.37 -28.63 19.18
CA SER A 26 30.55 -29.63 18.47
C SER A 26 29.31 -30.09 19.25
N LEU A 27 29.32 -30.00 20.59
CA LEU A 27 28.20 -30.40 21.45
C LEU A 27 26.99 -29.48 21.33
N ILE A 28 27.22 -28.20 20.99
CA ILE A 28 26.13 -27.25 20.75
C ILE A 28 25.67 -27.46 19.30
N PRO A 29 24.37 -27.69 19.05
CA PRO A 29 23.89 -27.86 17.68
C PRO A 29 24.22 -26.63 16.81
N PRO A 30 24.58 -26.81 15.52
CA PRO A 30 24.92 -25.71 14.60
C PRO A 30 23.84 -24.62 14.52
N LYS A 31 22.58 -24.97 14.78
CA LYS A 31 21.44 -24.04 14.90
C LYS A 31 21.65 -22.89 15.90
N HIS A 32 22.55 -23.04 16.87
CA HIS A 32 22.80 -22.05 17.92
C HIS A 32 24.10 -21.26 17.72
N TYR A 33 25.01 -21.73 16.85
CA TYR A 33 26.23 -21.01 16.48
C TYR A 33 26.00 -19.87 15.52
N PHE A 34 25.09 -20.10 14.57
CA PHE A 34 24.56 -19.03 13.76
C PHE A 34 23.58 -18.26 14.65
N LYS A 35 24.04 -17.12 15.20
CA LYS A 35 23.11 -15.98 15.26
C LYS A 35 22.53 -15.89 13.86
N ASN A 36 21.22 -15.74 13.74
CA ASN A 36 20.61 -15.31 12.49
C ASN A 36 21.12 -13.89 12.18
N GLU A 37 22.41 -13.75 11.89
CA GLU A 37 23.05 -12.65 11.20
C GLU A 37 22.78 -12.93 9.73
N PRO A 38 21.92 -12.12 9.10
CA PRO A 38 21.57 -12.30 7.72
C PRO A 38 22.70 -11.69 6.90
N ASP A 39 23.56 -12.49 6.28
CA ASP A 39 24.29 -11.99 5.11
C ASP A 39 24.49 -13.07 4.03
N VAL A 40 23.65 -12.91 3.00
CA VAL A 40 23.95 -13.03 1.55
C VAL A 40 24.70 -14.30 1.13
N GLN A 41 24.02 -15.32 0.59
CA GLN A 41 23.70 -15.40 -0.84
C GLN A 41 22.42 -16.25 -1.08
N SER A 42 21.30 -15.58 -1.22
CA SER A 42 20.14 -16.12 -1.95
C SER A 42 19.53 -14.90 -2.64
N ASP A 43 19.72 -14.82 -3.96
CA ASP A 43 19.17 -13.74 -4.79
C ASP A 43 17.64 -13.82 -4.91
N ASN A 44 16.99 -14.71 -4.14
CA ASN A 44 15.54 -14.83 -4.10
C ASN A 44 14.93 -13.80 -3.13
N ALA A 45 14.26 -12.81 -3.74
CA ALA A 45 13.54 -11.74 -3.05
C ALA A 45 12.40 -12.22 -2.12
N GLU A 46 12.04 -13.51 -2.17
CA GLU A 46 10.94 -14.10 -1.40
C GLU A 46 11.32 -14.37 0.07
N ASP A 47 12.59 -14.69 0.35
CA ASP A 47 13.03 -15.03 1.72
C ASP A 47 13.13 -13.79 2.63
N ARG A 48 13.41 -12.62 2.06
CA ARG A 48 13.38 -11.32 2.79
C ARG A 48 11.97 -10.93 3.26
N ALA A 49 10.92 -11.52 2.71
CA ALA A 49 9.53 -11.20 3.08
C ALA A 49 9.05 -11.91 4.36
N GLN A 50 9.73 -12.96 4.81
CA GLN A 50 9.31 -13.74 5.97
C GLN A 50 9.79 -13.19 7.32
N THR A 51 10.87 -12.39 7.34
CA THR A 51 11.43 -11.80 8.57
C THR A 51 10.52 -10.73 9.19
N TYR A 52 9.57 -10.20 8.43
CA TYR A 52 8.54 -9.29 8.91
C TYR A 52 7.16 -9.82 8.50
N GLN A 53 6.63 -10.77 9.26
CA GLN A 53 5.20 -11.06 9.15
C GLN A 53 4.42 -9.80 9.57
N PRO A 54 3.72 -9.11 8.65
CA PRO A 54 2.97 -7.93 9.03
C PRO A 54 1.83 -8.38 9.94
N ASN A 55 1.75 -7.81 11.15
CA ASN A 55 0.78 -8.18 12.17
C ASN A 55 -0.67 -8.23 11.61
N LYS A 56 -1.13 -9.44 11.24
CA LYS A 56 -2.38 -9.68 10.50
C LYS A 56 -3.61 -9.27 11.33
N ARG A 57 -3.50 -9.33 12.67
CA ARG A 57 -4.53 -8.87 13.61
C ARG A 57 -4.87 -7.39 13.45
N ARG A 58 -3.86 -6.53 13.21
CA ARG A 58 -4.09 -5.09 12.96
C ARG A 58 -4.69 -4.79 11.59
N ARG A 59 -4.48 -5.66 10.59
CA ARG A 59 -5.08 -5.52 9.25
C ARG A 59 -6.56 -5.93 9.24
N LEU A 60 -6.90 -7.05 9.89
CA LEU A 60 -8.28 -7.49 10.09
C LEU A 60 -9.09 -6.43 10.85
N ALA A 61 -8.57 -5.91 11.97
CA ALA A 61 -9.23 -4.84 12.71
C ALA A 61 -9.44 -3.56 11.87
N LYS A 62 -8.47 -3.19 11.02
CA LYS A 62 -8.62 -2.04 10.10
C LYS A 62 -9.63 -2.29 8.99
N GLN A 63 -9.76 -3.53 8.49
CA GLN A 63 -10.78 -3.90 7.51
C GLN A 63 -12.17 -3.87 8.11
N VAL A 64 -12.35 -4.47 9.29
CA VAL A 64 -13.62 -4.44 10.05
C VAL A 64 -14.03 -3.00 10.33
N LEU A 65 -13.11 -2.15 10.81
CA LEU A 65 -13.41 -0.73 11.08
C LEU A 65 -13.74 0.06 9.80
N LYS A 66 -13.13 -0.29 8.66
CA LYS A 66 -13.41 0.33 7.36
C LYS A 66 -14.77 -0.12 6.82
N GLU A 67 -15.14 -1.38 7.02
CA GLU A 67 -16.42 -1.93 6.60
C GLU A 67 -17.56 -1.40 7.47
N GLN A 68 -17.38 -1.32 8.79
CA GLN A 68 -18.32 -0.66 9.71
C GLN A 68 -18.54 0.80 9.32
N LYS A 69 -17.48 1.55 8.98
CA LYS A 69 -17.61 2.93 8.48
C LYS A 69 -18.37 3.03 7.15
N LYS A 70 -18.22 2.06 6.24
CA LYS A 70 -18.98 2.02 4.98
C LYS A 70 -20.45 1.69 5.23
N ARG A 71 -20.74 0.69 6.07
CA ARG A 71 -22.10 0.31 6.45
C ARG A 71 -22.81 1.47 7.17
N ALA A 72 -22.15 2.13 8.12
CA ALA A 72 -22.70 3.31 8.81
C ALA A 72 -23.00 4.48 7.85
N LYS A 73 -22.13 4.74 6.86
CA LYS A 73 -22.41 5.75 5.83
C LYS A 73 -23.58 5.34 4.92
N LYS A 74 -23.67 4.07 4.56
CA LYS A 74 -24.78 3.52 3.76
C LYS A 74 -26.10 3.62 4.52
N LEU A 75 -26.11 3.35 5.84
CA LEU A 75 -27.27 3.50 6.70
C LEU A 75 -27.68 4.96 6.89
N LYS A 76 -26.73 5.88 7.08
CA LYS A 76 -27.02 7.34 7.11
C LYS A 76 -27.61 7.83 5.80
N LEU A 77 -27.06 7.39 4.68
CA LEU A 77 -27.58 7.70 3.35
C LEU A 77 -28.96 7.05 3.12
N HIS A 78 -29.18 5.84 3.64
CA HIS A 78 -30.47 5.15 3.61
C HIS A 78 -31.54 5.91 4.43
N GLN A 79 -31.20 6.41 5.62
CA GLN A 79 -32.11 7.25 6.42
C GLN A 79 -32.47 8.55 5.69
N GLU A 80 -31.50 9.19 5.04
CA GLU A 80 -31.74 10.41 4.26
C GLU A 80 -32.61 10.13 3.03
N THR A 81 -32.39 9.00 2.33
CA THR A 81 -33.26 8.58 1.23
C THR A 81 -34.66 8.19 1.69
N LEU A 82 -34.80 7.57 2.86
CA LEU A 82 -36.11 7.23 3.45
C LEU A 82 -36.86 8.49 3.85
N TRP A 83 -36.19 9.48 4.44
CA TRP A 83 -36.82 10.76 4.81
C TRP A 83 -37.30 11.53 3.57
N ILE A 84 -36.52 11.52 2.49
CA ILE A 84 -36.93 12.11 1.20
C ILE A 84 -38.12 11.37 0.60
N ALA A 85 -38.14 10.03 0.67
CA ALA A 85 -39.26 9.23 0.17
C ALA A 85 -40.55 9.47 0.99
N LEU A 86 -40.44 9.55 2.32
CA LEU A 86 -41.56 9.84 3.22
C LEU A 86 -42.14 11.24 2.95
N ARG A 87 -41.27 12.23 2.74
CA ARG A 87 -41.65 13.60 2.38
C ARG A 87 -42.38 13.66 1.04
N LYS A 88 -41.88 12.94 0.03
CA LYS A 88 -42.55 12.83 -1.28
C LYS A 88 -43.90 12.14 -1.17
N PHE A 89 -44.04 11.13 -0.31
CA PHE A 89 -45.32 10.46 -0.06
C PHE A 89 -46.33 11.38 0.62
N ALA A 90 -45.88 12.25 1.52
CA ALA A 90 -46.73 13.25 2.18
C ALA A 90 -47.11 14.43 1.26
N GLU A 91 -46.32 14.71 0.22
CA GLU A 91 -46.59 15.77 -0.77
C GLU A 91 -47.47 15.31 -1.95
N LEU A 92 -47.81 14.02 -2.06
CA LEU A 92 -48.73 13.51 -3.08
C LEU A 92 -50.19 13.80 -2.68
N PRO A 93 -51.01 14.37 -3.58
CA PRO A 93 -52.42 14.61 -3.30
C PRO A 93 -53.16 13.28 -3.11
N VAL A 94 -53.86 13.14 -1.99
CA VAL A 94 -54.69 11.97 -1.68
C VAL A 94 -55.87 11.94 -2.66
N LEU A 95 -55.77 11.11 -3.69
CA LEU A 95 -56.90 10.78 -4.55
C LEU A 95 -57.68 9.60 -3.91
N PRO A 96 -59.03 9.61 -3.99
CA PRO A 96 -59.86 8.59 -3.38
C PRO A 96 -59.70 7.23 -4.09
N PRO A 97 -59.88 6.10 -3.38
CA PRO A 97 -59.66 4.78 -3.95
C PRO A 97 -60.82 4.40 -4.88
N THR A 98 -60.60 4.51 -6.19
CA THR A 98 -61.48 3.92 -7.20
C THR A 98 -60.90 2.60 -7.68
N ALA A 99 -61.78 1.59 -7.71
CA ALA A 99 -61.51 0.17 -7.94
C ALA A 99 -60.81 -0.16 -9.28
N ALA A 100 -59.88 -1.12 -9.21
CA ALA A 100 -59.45 -1.98 -10.33
C ALA A 100 -59.14 -3.35 -9.68
N SER A 101 -59.91 -4.42 -9.92
CA SER A 101 -60.06 -5.20 -11.17
C SER A 101 -58.74 -5.66 -11.78
N SER A 102 -58.56 -6.98 -11.69
CA SER A 102 -57.96 -7.92 -12.66
C SER A 102 -56.46 -7.88 -12.99
N ASN A 103 -55.82 -8.98 -12.58
CA ASN A 103 -54.98 -9.90 -13.36
C ASN A 103 -53.48 -9.61 -13.59
N ASN A 104 -52.69 -10.44 -12.89
CA ASN A 104 -51.46 -11.16 -13.25
C ASN A 104 -50.66 -10.73 -14.51
N LEU A 105 -49.37 -10.43 -14.28
CA LEU A 105 -48.27 -10.80 -15.18
C LEU A 105 -46.98 -11.00 -14.36
N GLU A 106 -46.48 -12.22 -14.49
CA GLU A 106 -45.29 -12.84 -13.92
C GLU A 106 -44.00 -12.22 -14.49
N LEU A 107 -43.00 -11.94 -13.66
CA LEU A 107 -41.61 -11.77 -14.12
C LEU A 107 -40.65 -12.31 -13.06
N GLY A 108 -39.97 -13.39 -13.45
CA GLY A 108 -39.18 -14.27 -12.59
C GLY A 108 -38.01 -13.59 -11.87
N SER A 109 -37.83 -14.02 -10.62
CA SER A 109 -36.59 -13.82 -9.87
C SER A 109 -35.68 -15.03 -10.06
N GLU A 110 -34.71 -14.92 -10.97
CA GLU A 110 -33.55 -15.82 -10.98
C GLU A 110 -32.71 -15.53 -9.72
N LYS A 111 -32.90 -16.34 -8.68
CA LYS A 111 -31.88 -16.55 -7.65
C LYS A 111 -30.91 -17.59 -8.23
N ALA A 112 -29.73 -17.14 -8.63
CA ALA A 112 -28.62 -18.04 -8.88
C ALA A 112 -28.12 -18.59 -7.54
N ASP A 113 -28.51 -19.83 -7.25
CA ASP A 113 -27.92 -20.66 -6.21
C ASP A 113 -26.50 -21.03 -6.66
N TYR A 114 -25.49 -20.49 -5.97
CA TYR A 114 -24.11 -20.96 -6.15
C TYR A 114 -23.91 -22.17 -5.25
N ASP A 115 -24.03 -23.34 -5.86
CA ASP A 115 -23.75 -24.64 -5.30
C ASP A 115 -22.31 -24.68 -4.73
N LYS A 116 -22.23 -24.85 -3.40
CA LYS A 116 -20.99 -25.22 -2.72
C LYS A 116 -21.01 -26.72 -2.56
N ASN A 117 -20.47 -27.40 -3.55
CA ASN A 117 -19.95 -28.74 -3.34
C ASN A 117 -18.71 -28.92 -4.19
N ASN A 118 -17.59 -29.18 -3.52
CA ASN A 118 -16.51 -30.05 -3.97
C ASN A 118 -15.54 -30.20 -2.79
N ASN A 119 -15.90 -31.14 -1.93
CA ASN A 119 -14.95 -31.87 -1.12
C ASN A 119 -14.13 -32.72 -2.10
N SER A 120 -12.87 -32.38 -2.31
CA SER A 120 -11.92 -33.24 -3.01
C SER A 120 -10.80 -33.54 -2.03
N GLU A 121 -10.79 -34.78 -1.61
CA GLU A 121 -9.83 -35.41 -0.74
C GLU A 121 -8.41 -35.28 -1.33
N ASN A 122 -7.56 -34.63 -0.55
CA ASN A 122 -6.24 -35.10 -0.17
C ASN A 122 -5.65 -36.28 -1.01
N SER A 123 -4.98 -35.96 -2.11
CA SER A 123 -3.95 -36.84 -2.68
C SER A 123 -2.58 -36.16 -2.56
N LYS A 124 -1.75 -36.73 -1.68
CA LYS A 124 -0.31 -36.48 -1.62
C LYS A 124 0.32 -37.10 -2.87
N GLN A 125 0.86 -36.28 -3.79
CA GLN A 125 1.90 -36.70 -4.74
C GLN A 125 2.57 -35.47 -5.37
N GLY A 126 3.90 -35.43 -5.29
CA GLY A 126 4.78 -34.64 -6.16
C GLY A 126 4.65 -33.13 -6.09
N VAL A 127 5.43 -32.48 -5.22
CA VAL A 127 5.70 -31.04 -5.33
C VAL A 127 6.62 -30.80 -6.53
N GLU A 128 6.06 -30.83 -7.74
CA GLU A 128 6.71 -30.28 -8.90
C GLU A 128 6.65 -28.75 -8.77
N LYS A 129 7.83 -28.15 -8.60
CA LYS A 129 8.01 -26.71 -8.44
C LYS A 129 7.55 -26.03 -9.73
N VAL A 130 6.28 -25.64 -9.79
CA VAL A 130 5.75 -24.79 -10.86
C VAL A 130 6.45 -23.43 -10.74
N LEU A 131 7.64 -23.36 -11.33
CA LEU A 131 8.37 -22.13 -11.56
C LEU A 131 7.42 -21.24 -12.34
N PHE A 132 7.11 -20.08 -11.76
CA PHE A 132 6.42 -18.98 -12.40
C PHE A 132 7.33 -18.40 -13.50
N SER A 133 7.65 -19.23 -14.49
CA SER A 133 8.17 -18.83 -15.77
C SER A 133 7.14 -17.85 -16.32
N LYS A 134 7.64 -16.67 -16.66
CA LYS A 134 6.88 -15.56 -17.22
C LYS A 134 6.14 -16.10 -18.44
N PHE A 135 4.87 -16.45 -18.26
CA PHE A 135 4.01 -16.80 -19.38
C PHE A 135 3.90 -15.55 -20.28
N GLU A 136 4.67 -15.56 -21.36
CA GLU A 136 4.67 -14.55 -22.39
C GLU A 136 3.48 -14.83 -23.29
N PHE A 137 2.32 -14.28 -22.90
CA PHE A 137 1.24 -14.07 -23.86
C PHE A 137 1.83 -13.25 -25.01
N GLY A 138 2.03 -13.90 -26.16
CA GLY A 138 2.51 -13.34 -27.43
C GLY A 138 1.56 -12.32 -28.05
N GLU A 139 0.77 -11.61 -27.25
CA GLU A 139 0.16 -10.36 -27.67
C GLU A 139 1.18 -9.24 -27.46
N GLN A 140 1.60 -8.63 -28.58
CA GLN A 140 2.28 -7.36 -28.53
C GLN A 140 1.43 -6.37 -27.74
N LYS A 141 1.77 -6.18 -26.46
CA LYS A 141 1.10 -5.22 -25.58
C LYS A 141 1.25 -3.85 -26.20
N LYS A 142 0.22 -3.40 -26.92
CA LYS A 142 0.15 -2.04 -27.47
C LYS A 142 0.54 -1.08 -26.35
N LYS A 143 1.67 -0.37 -26.54
CA LYS A 143 2.18 0.58 -25.55
C LYS A 143 1.02 1.51 -25.18
N LYS A 144 0.61 1.50 -23.90
CA LYS A 144 -0.44 2.39 -23.43
C LYS A 144 0.06 3.81 -23.65
N LYS A 145 -0.61 4.57 -24.51
CA LYS A 145 -0.32 6.00 -24.73
C LYS A 145 -0.23 6.67 -23.36
N SER A 146 0.86 7.38 -23.11
CA SER A 146 1.05 8.10 -21.86
C SER A 146 -0.08 9.10 -21.68
N LYS A 147 -0.57 9.22 -20.44
CA LYS A 147 -1.63 10.19 -20.14
C LYS A 147 -1.04 11.58 -20.29
N LYS A 148 -1.60 12.40 -21.18
CA LYS A 148 -1.26 13.82 -21.27
C LYS A 148 -1.52 14.52 -19.93
N ASP A 149 -0.72 15.55 -19.63
CA ASP A 149 -0.90 16.38 -18.45
C ASP A 149 -2.24 17.11 -18.49
N ASP A 150 -2.97 17.11 -17.37
CA ASP A 150 -4.28 17.75 -17.29
C ASP A 150 -4.21 19.27 -17.60
N LYS A 151 -3.06 19.93 -17.40
CA LYS A 151 -2.84 21.34 -17.78
C LYS A 151 -2.81 21.53 -19.30
N LYS A 152 -1.98 20.73 -20.00
CA LYS A 152 -1.87 20.75 -21.46
C LYS A 152 -3.20 20.41 -22.11
N LEU A 153 -3.96 19.50 -21.50
CA LEU A 153 -5.29 19.14 -21.97
C LEU A 153 -6.30 20.30 -21.84
N VAL A 154 -6.22 21.12 -20.79
CA VAL A 154 -7.06 22.33 -20.70
C VAL A 154 -6.71 23.33 -21.80
N GLU A 155 -5.43 23.52 -22.07
CA GLU A 155 -4.94 24.40 -23.13
C GLU A 155 -5.39 23.92 -24.53
N GLU A 156 -5.23 22.63 -24.83
CA GLU A 156 -5.72 22.01 -26.07
C GLU A 156 -7.24 22.16 -26.24
N LEU A 157 -8.01 22.10 -25.14
CA LEU A 157 -9.47 22.32 -25.20
C LEU A 157 -9.83 23.78 -25.42
N GLU A 158 -9.05 24.71 -24.89
CA GLU A 158 -9.25 26.14 -25.10
C GLU A 158 -8.88 26.55 -26.52
N THR A 159 -7.80 26.01 -27.10
CA THR A 159 -7.44 26.25 -28.51
C THR A 159 -8.48 25.67 -29.46
N ARG A 160 -8.88 24.40 -29.26
CA ARG A 160 -9.96 23.78 -30.06
C ARG A 160 -11.26 24.58 -30.02
N LYS A 161 -11.66 25.07 -28.85
CA LYS A 161 -12.85 25.94 -28.72
C LYS A 161 -12.71 27.23 -29.51
N LYS A 162 -11.52 27.85 -29.52
CA LYS A 162 -11.25 29.06 -30.31
C LYS A 162 -11.28 28.77 -31.80
N GLU A 163 -10.71 27.65 -32.24
CA GLU A 163 -10.72 27.21 -33.65
C GLU A 163 -12.15 26.95 -34.15
N ILE A 164 -12.96 26.20 -33.40
CA ILE A 164 -14.39 25.97 -33.72
C ILE A 164 -15.15 27.30 -33.75
N GLY A 165 -14.80 28.25 -32.88
CA GLY A 165 -15.39 29.59 -32.87
C GLY A 165 -15.08 30.42 -34.13
N LYS A 166 -13.92 30.17 -34.76
CA LYS A 166 -13.48 30.83 -36.01
C LYS A 166 -14.10 30.17 -37.26
N LEU A 167 -14.26 28.85 -37.27
CA LEU A 167 -14.79 28.07 -38.41
C LEU A 167 -16.34 28.02 -38.51
N LYS A 168 -17.05 29.07 -38.07
CA LYS A 168 -18.52 29.10 -37.90
C LYS A 168 -19.38 28.85 -39.17
N GLN A 169 -18.80 28.55 -40.34
CA GLN A 169 -19.51 28.51 -41.63
C GLN A 169 -20.03 27.14 -42.08
N GLU A 170 -19.65 26.03 -41.46
CA GLU A 170 -20.23 24.68 -41.75
C GLU A 170 -20.42 23.93 -40.44
N ASP A 171 -21.45 23.06 -40.29
CA ASP A 171 -21.86 22.31 -39.08
C ASP A 171 -20.74 21.47 -38.41
N PRO A 172 -19.78 22.05 -37.66
CA PRO A 172 -18.58 21.33 -37.25
C PRO A 172 -18.88 20.50 -35.99
N LYS A 173 -19.90 20.94 -35.24
CA LYS A 173 -20.35 20.35 -33.98
C LYS A 173 -20.92 18.95 -34.20
N LYS A 174 -21.66 18.74 -35.30
CA LYS A 174 -22.24 17.43 -35.62
C LYS A 174 -21.11 16.45 -35.94
N THR A 175 -20.17 16.82 -36.82
CA THR A 175 -19.05 15.93 -37.17
C THR A 175 -18.15 15.61 -35.98
N GLU A 176 -17.86 16.57 -35.10
CA GLU A 176 -17.10 16.33 -33.87
C GLU A 176 -17.83 15.41 -32.88
N SER A 177 -19.15 15.56 -32.76
CA SER A 177 -19.95 14.69 -31.90
C SER A 177 -19.90 13.22 -32.36
N TRP A 178 -19.99 12.96 -33.66
CA TRP A 178 -19.85 11.61 -34.22
C TRP A 178 -18.44 11.05 -34.06
N LYS A 179 -17.40 11.88 -34.28
CA LYS A 179 -16.00 11.49 -34.00
C LYS A 179 -15.81 11.07 -32.54
N LYS A 180 -16.41 11.80 -31.61
CA LYS A 180 -16.38 11.50 -30.17
C LYS A 180 -17.08 10.18 -29.83
N VAL A 181 -18.24 9.93 -30.42
CA VAL A 181 -18.98 8.66 -30.26
C VAL A 181 -18.15 7.50 -30.79
N LEU A 182 -17.55 7.62 -31.97
CA LEU A 182 -16.68 6.60 -32.55
C LEU A 182 -15.44 6.33 -31.69
N GLN A 183 -14.77 7.37 -31.18
CA GLN A 183 -13.63 7.22 -30.27
C GLN A 183 -14.02 6.53 -28.96
N LYS A 184 -15.19 6.86 -28.41
CA LYS A 184 -15.71 6.22 -27.20
C LYS A 184 -16.08 4.76 -27.45
N ALA A 185 -16.67 4.44 -28.60
CA ALA A 185 -16.97 3.06 -29.02
C ALA A 185 -15.69 2.24 -29.22
N ARG A 186 -14.60 2.87 -29.71
CA ARG A 186 -13.26 2.29 -29.78
C ARG A 186 -12.62 2.05 -28.40
N GLY A 187 -13.24 2.50 -27.31
CA GLY A 187 -12.75 2.36 -25.94
C GLY A 187 -11.77 3.45 -25.50
N GLU A 188 -11.65 4.55 -26.25
CA GLU A 188 -10.78 5.67 -25.89
C GLU A 188 -11.40 6.51 -24.76
N LYS A 189 -10.60 6.82 -23.73
CA LYS A 189 -11.05 7.59 -22.56
C LYS A 189 -10.89 9.08 -22.81
N ILE A 190 -11.96 9.69 -23.31
CA ILE A 190 -12.00 11.10 -23.68
C ILE A 190 -12.21 11.99 -22.45
N LYS A 191 -11.41 13.05 -22.31
CA LYS A 191 -11.43 13.99 -21.17
C LYS A 191 -11.59 15.43 -21.67
N ASP A 192 -12.81 15.85 -21.99
CA ASP A 192 -13.04 17.16 -22.61
C ASP A 192 -13.54 18.25 -21.64
N ASP A 193 -13.84 17.89 -20.40
CA ASP A 193 -14.50 18.81 -19.47
C ASP A 193 -13.48 19.72 -18.76
N PRO A 194 -13.42 21.03 -19.07
CA PRO A 194 -12.43 21.93 -18.47
C PRO A 194 -12.64 22.07 -16.95
N LYS A 195 -13.89 21.99 -16.48
CA LYS A 195 -14.23 22.04 -15.05
C LYS A 195 -13.66 20.84 -14.29
N LEU A 196 -13.71 19.62 -14.87
CA LEU A 196 -13.17 18.42 -14.24
C LEU A 196 -11.64 18.41 -14.25
N LEU A 197 -11.03 18.88 -15.34
CA LEU A 197 -9.57 19.01 -15.44
C LEU A 197 -9.02 20.01 -14.43
N LYS A 198 -9.65 21.18 -14.27
CA LYS A 198 -9.31 22.15 -13.21
C LYS A 198 -9.40 21.53 -11.82
N LYS A 199 -10.45 20.74 -11.52
CA LYS A 199 -10.57 19.99 -10.25
C LYS A 199 -9.46 18.95 -10.08
N SER A 200 -9.07 18.25 -11.15
CA SER A 200 -7.97 17.29 -11.13
C SER A 200 -6.64 17.97 -10.80
N ILE A 201 -6.34 19.10 -11.45
CA ILE A 201 -5.17 19.94 -11.17
C ILE A 201 -5.17 20.38 -9.70
N GLN A 202 -6.30 20.86 -9.18
CA GLN A 202 -6.38 21.25 -7.77
C GLN A 202 -6.15 20.07 -6.80
N ARG A 203 -6.66 18.87 -7.12
CA ARG A 203 -6.42 17.67 -6.30
C ARG A 203 -4.94 17.27 -6.29
N THR A 204 -4.29 17.28 -7.45
CA THR A 204 -2.86 16.97 -7.54
C THR A 204 -2.02 18.00 -6.78
N GLN A 205 -2.33 19.30 -6.90
CA GLN A 205 -1.69 20.35 -6.10
C GLN A 205 -1.90 20.16 -4.60
N LYS A 206 -3.13 19.88 -4.15
CA LYS A 206 -3.41 19.60 -2.73
C LYS A 206 -2.62 18.38 -2.23
N ASN A 207 -2.51 17.33 -3.02
CA ASN A 207 -1.73 16.15 -2.65
C ASN A 207 -0.23 16.47 -2.57
N LYS A 208 0.32 17.23 -3.53
CA LYS A 208 1.71 17.70 -3.48
C LYS A 208 1.99 18.51 -2.22
N LYS A 209 1.12 19.46 -1.86
CA LYS A 209 1.24 20.25 -0.62
C LYS A 209 1.21 19.38 0.63
N LYS A 210 0.37 18.34 0.67
CA LYS A 210 0.34 17.39 1.80
C LYS A 210 1.64 16.59 1.90
N SER A 211 2.13 16.07 0.79
CA SER A 211 3.40 15.34 0.75
C SER A 211 4.58 16.22 1.14
N GLU A 212 4.60 17.47 0.69
CA GLU A 212 5.63 18.44 1.04
C GLU A 212 5.64 18.75 2.53
N LYS A 213 4.47 19.01 3.15
CA LYS A 213 4.35 19.20 4.60
C LYS A 213 4.84 17.99 5.38
N ALA A 214 4.40 16.78 4.99
CA ALA A 214 4.84 15.54 5.63
C ALA A 214 6.35 15.33 5.50
N TRP A 215 6.96 15.70 4.37
CA TRP A 215 8.40 15.61 4.17
C TRP A 215 9.15 16.61 5.06
N LYS A 216 8.68 17.87 5.13
CA LYS A 216 9.23 18.89 6.03
C LYS A 216 9.15 18.47 7.49
N GLU A 217 8.03 17.90 7.92
CA GLU A 217 7.87 17.37 9.28
C GLU A 217 8.84 16.21 9.58
N ARG A 218 9.05 15.32 8.60
CA ARG A 218 10.03 14.22 8.73
C ARG A 218 11.46 14.75 8.87
N ILE A 219 11.87 15.71 8.04
CA ILE A 219 13.20 16.34 8.14
C ILE A 219 13.38 16.96 9.52
N LYS A 220 12.43 17.79 9.97
CA LYS A 220 12.46 18.41 11.29
C LYS A 220 12.56 17.37 12.42
N LYS A 221 11.85 16.25 12.31
CA LYS A 221 11.92 15.17 13.30
C LYS A 221 13.29 14.52 13.33
N VAL A 222 13.89 14.28 12.16
CA VAL A 222 15.24 13.73 12.05
C VAL A 222 16.27 14.70 12.64
N GLU A 223 16.21 15.99 12.28
CA GLU A 223 17.09 17.02 12.84
C GLU A 223 16.98 17.12 14.37
N LYS A 224 15.75 17.16 14.91
CA LYS A 224 15.52 17.14 16.35
C LYS A 224 16.15 15.91 17.01
N SER A 225 15.92 14.71 16.46
CA SER A 225 16.52 13.49 17.01
C SER A 225 18.06 13.52 17.02
N LYS A 226 18.67 14.07 15.97
CA LYS A 226 20.13 14.25 15.90
C LYS A 226 20.61 15.22 16.98
N LEU A 227 19.95 16.36 17.12
CA LEU A 227 20.27 17.37 18.13
C LEU A 227 20.10 16.81 19.55
N ASP A 228 19.02 16.08 19.82
CA ASP A 228 18.77 15.49 21.14
C ASP A 228 19.84 14.46 21.51
N ILE A 229 20.27 13.63 20.56
CA ILE A 229 21.38 12.69 20.76
C ILE A 229 22.70 13.44 21.02
N GLN A 230 22.98 14.49 20.24
CA GLN A 230 24.19 15.29 20.43
C GLN A 230 24.20 16.00 21.79
N LYS A 231 23.06 16.57 22.23
CA LYS A 231 22.90 17.18 23.55
C LYS A 231 23.15 16.17 24.68
N ARG A 232 22.51 15.00 24.62
CA ARG A 232 22.76 13.92 25.60
C ARG A 232 24.22 13.51 25.65
N ARG A 233 24.92 13.46 24.52
CA ARG A 233 26.36 13.18 24.48
C ARG A 233 27.17 14.29 25.14
N ALA A 234 26.88 15.55 24.84
CA ALA A 234 27.54 16.69 25.46
C ALA A 234 27.35 16.71 26.98
N GLU A 235 26.12 16.52 27.46
CA GLU A 235 25.78 16.42 28.90
C GLU A 235 26.55 15.27 29.57
N ASN A 236 26.60 14.08 28.95
CA ASN A 236 27.35 12.95 29.49
C ASN A 236 28.87 13.20 29.52
N ILE A 237 29.42 13.89 28.52
CA ILE A 237 30.84 14.26 28.49
C ILE A 237 31.13 15.29 29.59
N GLN A 238 30.29 16.31 29.73
CA GLN A 238 30.41 17.33 30.80
C GLN A 238 30.33 16.69 32.18
N ALA A 239 29.34 15.83 32.43
CA ALA A 239 29.21 15.11 33.70
C ALA A 239 30.45 14.24 34.01
N ARG A 240 31.05 13.61 33.00
CA ARG A 240 32.32 12.85 33.15
C ARG A 240 33.51 13.75 33.46
N LEU A 241 33.61 14.91 32.81
CA LEU A 241 34.65 15.90 33.08
C LEU A 241 34.52 16.45 34.50
N GLU A 242 33.33 16.88 34.91
CA GLU A 242 33.05 17.37 36.25
C GLU A 242 33.33 16.30 37.32
N ALA A 243 32.93 15.05 37.08
CA ALA A 243 33.26 13.95 37.99
C ALA A 243 34.78 13.72 38.11
N ARG A 244 35.53 13.86 37.00
CA ARG A 244 37.00 13.81 37.02
C ARG A 244 37.59 14.99 37.81
N HIS A 245 37.09 16.21 37.61
CA HIS A 245 37.51 17.39 38.36
C HIS A 245 37.24 17.23 39.86
N LYS A 246 36.03 16.81 40.25
CA LYS A 246 35.65 16.54 41.65
C LYS A 246 36.52 15.46 42.29
N LYS A 247 36.89 14.40 41.55
CA LYS A 247 37.83 13.38 42.03
C LYS A 247 39.21 13.99 42.28
N LYS A 248 39.78 14.74 41.33
CA LYS A 248 41.08 15.40 41.51
C LYS A 248 41.09 16.35 42.72
N ALA A 249 40.03 17.15 42.88
CA ALA A 249 39.90 18.07 44.01
C ALA A 249 39.71 17.39 45.38
N LYS A 250 39.49 16.07 45.45
CA LYS A 250 39.47 15.30 46.71
C LYS A 250 40.84 14.72 47.10
N PHE A 251 41.79 14.69 46.16
CA PHE A 251 43.13 14.15 46.38
C PHE A 251 44.20 15.25 46.56
N PHE A 252 43.79 16.51 46.50
CA PHE A 252 44.54 17.70 46.90
C PHE A 252 43.84 18.33 48.09
#